data_AF-A0AAD5TSU0-F1
#
_entry.id   AF-A0AAD5TSU0-F1
#
_cell.length_a   1.000
_cell.length_b   1.000
_cell.length_c   1.000
_cell.angle_alpha   90.00
_cell.angle_beta   90.00
_cell.angle_gamma   90.00
#
_symmetry.space_group_name_H-M   'P 1'
#
loop_
_entity.id
_entity.type
_entity.pdbx_description
1 polymer ?
#
loop_
_entity_poly.entity_id
_entity_poly.type
_entity_poly.pdbx_seq_one_letter_code
_entity_poly.pdbx_strand_id
1 'polypeptide(L)'
;MKETEVATAYSISQLQDAFLKATPQKFHAKVKEYFKQPGIFVNSLKSQSLGIGYSTIQEKYIPFIPVQTGPVVYEHIVRICGTETPHTLNEQVAATLSKADIAVDWSYVVVDTEEDYKEMLKNLAERNGRLRAQRAAIEKEHLLKQAKADVEDHIFIALDIEAWEQDQDNLIEVGWTMWDPRKPASSAIVAKHFIIKENLKYRNSIWVPDHRLDYLHGESRTCSLDDTLAHLMVDMKNRRIALVGHDLKSDLEYLKTWSYDLEKYCDTMHDTRDLYLVVSGNDKASLQTMCTDLGISTRFMHNAGNDAYATMMTFLKMVKN
;
A
#
# COMPACT_ATOMS: atom_id res chain seq x y z
N MET A 1 -45.81 11.72 -36.41
CA MET A 1 -44.40 12.01 -36.77
C MET A 1 -43.95 13.15 -35.87
N LYS A 2 -43.20 12.85 -34.81
CA LYS A 2 -42.53 13.88 -34.01
C LYS A 2 -41.13 14.01 -34.58
N GLU A 3 -40.77 15.22 -34.99
CA GLU A 3 -39.41 15.59 -35.36
C GLU A 3 -38.50 15.32 -34.15
N THR A 4 -37.51 14.46 -34.35
CA THR A 4 -36.45 14.20 -33.38
C THR A 4 -35.54 15.41 -33.37
N GLU A 5 -35.49 16.16 -32.26
CA GLU A 5 -34.47 17.18 -32.04
C GLU A 5 -33.10 16.51 -32.14
N VAL A 6 -32.34 16.91 -33.15
CA VAL A 6 -30.96 16.49 -33.36
C VAL A 6 -30.13 17.17 -32.28
N ALA A 7 -29.70 16.40 -31.28
CA ALA A 7 -28.70 16.86 -30.31
C ALA A 7 -27.47 17.34 -31.08
N THR A 8 -27.19 18.64 -31.01
CA THR A 8 -26.03 19.26 -31.64
C THR A 8 -24.76 18.71 -31.00
N ALA A 9 -24.08 17.81 -31.70
CA ALA A 9 -22.77 17.30 -31.31
C ALA A 9 -21.80 18.47 -31.14
N TYR A 10 -21.14 18.53 -29.98
CA TYR A 10 -20.10 19.54 -29.75
C TYR A 10 -18.85 19.18 -30.58
N SER A 11 -18.39 20.12 -31.40
CA SER A 11 -17.11 19.98 -32.08
C SER A 11 -15.96 19.95 -31.06
N ILE A 12 -14.82 19.36 -31.44
CA ILE A 12 -13.60 19.33 -30.60
C ILE A 12 -13.21 20.74 -30.12
N SER A 13 -13.42 21.76 -30.96
CA SER A 13 -13.23 23.16 -30.58
C SER A 13 -14.18 23.65 -29.49
N GLN A 14 -15.44 23.22 -29.51
CA GLN A 14 -16.43 23.58 -28.48
C GLN A 14 -16.11 22.91 -27.13
N LEU A 15 -15.62 21.66 -27.14
CA LEU A 15 -15.14 20.96 -25.94
C LEU A 15 -13.87 21.60 -25.38
N GLN A 16 -12.92 21.96 -26.24
CA GLN A 16 -11.71 22.68 -25.86
C GLN A 16 -12.05 24.01 -25.17
N ASP A 17 -13.00 24.77 -25.72
CA ASP A 17 -13.43 26.05 -25.16
C ASP A 17 -14.15 25.89 -23.81
N ALA A 18 -14.94 24.83 -23.63
CA ALA A 18 -15.56 24.52 -22.35
C ALA A 18 -14.50 24.20 -21.27
N PHE A 19 -13.48 23.40 -21.61
CA PHE A 19 -12.36 23.08 -20.73
C PHE A 19 -11.54 24.32 -20.35
N LEU A 20 -11.30 25.22 -21.30
CA LEU A 20 -10.58 26.48 -21.03
C LEU A 20 -11.38 27.38 -20.07
N LYS A 21 -12.71 27.43 -20.18
CA LYS A 21 -13.56 28.19 -19.25
C LYS A 21 -13.56 27.62 -17.83
N ALA A 22 -13.51 26.29 -17.69
CA ALA A 22 -13.56 25.61 -16.40
C ALA A 22 -12.18 25.50 -15.69
N THR A 23 -11.08 25.81 -16.38
CA THR A 23 -9.72 25.60 -15.88
C THR A 23 -9.01 26.93 -15.58
N PRO A 24 -8.23 27.05 -14.47
CA PRO A 24 -7.42 28.25 -14.21
C PRO A 24 -6.44 28.57 -15.35
N GLN A 25 -6.27 29.86 -15.66
CA GLN A 25 -5.49 30.35 -16.81
C GLN A 25 -4.07 29.79 -16.92
N LYS A 26 -3.40 29.54 -15.79
CA LYS A 26 -2.03 28.98 -15.76
C LYS A 26 -1.89 27.59 -16.40
N PHE A 27 -3.00 26.88 -16.64
CA PHE A 27 -3.01 25.56 -17.29
C PHE A 27 -3.56 25.58 -18.72
N HIS A 28 -3.99 26.74 -19.24
CA HIS A 28 -4.61 26.85 -20.57
C HIS A 28 -3.69 26.42 -21.71
N ALA A 29 -2.38 26.62 -21.59
CA ALA A 29 -1.42 26.16 -22.60
C ALA A 29 -1.42 24.63 -22.73
N LYS A 30 -1.45 23.92 -21.60
CA LYS A 30 -1.54 22.45 -21.55
C LYS A 30 -2.89 21.94 -22.05
N VAL A 31 -3.99 22.63 -21.71
CA VAL A 31 -5.32 22.34 -22.28
C VAL A 31 -5.29 22.51 -23.79
N LYS A 32 -4.69 23.56 -24.34
CA LYS A 32 -4.59 23.74 -25.80
C LYS A 32 -3.69 22.71 -26.49
N GLU A 33 -2.64 22.26 -25.82
CA GLU A 33 -1.77 21.18 -26.29
C GLU A 33 -2.48 19.82 -26.30
N TYR A 34 -3.29 19.54 -25.28
CA TYR A 34 -4.11 18.34 -25.12
C TYR A 34 -5.08 18.11 -26.30
N PHE A 35 -5.56 19.16 -26.96
CA PHE A 35 -6.50 19.08 -28.09
C PHE A 35 -5.84 19.14 -29.50
N LYS A 36 -4.50 19.12 -29.62
CA LYS A 36 -3.79 19.31 -30.91
C LYS A 36 -3.40 18.04 -31.70
N GLN A 37 -3.53 16.83 -31.15
CA GLN A 37 -3.12 15.58 -31.82
C GLN A 37 -4.31 14.62 -32.02
N PRO A 38 -4.25 13.64 -32.97
CA PRO A 38 -5.20 12.52 -33.00
C PRO A 38 -5.12 11.79 -31.64
N GLY A 39 -6.06 12.10 -30.76
CA GLY A 39 -5.83 12.05 -29.32
C GLY A 39 -6.04 10.68 -28.70
N ILE A 40 -4.96 10.00 -28.32
CA ILE A 40 -5.06 8.95 -27.31
C ILE A 40 -5.32 9.64 -25.97
N PHE A 41 -6.44 9.33 -25.30
CA PHE A 41 -6.87 10.01 -24.08
C PHE A 41 -6.45 9.22 -22.82
N VAL A 42 -5.36 9.66 -22.18
CA VAL A 42 -4.97 9.14 -20.86
C VAL A 42 -5.52 10.07 -19.79
N ASN A 43 -6.50 9.63 -18.99
CA ASN A 43 -6.85 10.38 -17.77
C ASN A 43 -5.92 9.95 -16.62
N SER A 44 -4.82 10.66 -16.49
CA SER A 44 -4.04 10.70 -15.27
C SER A 44 -4.56 11.88 -14.45
N LEU A 45 -5.34 11.60 -13.40
CA LEU A 45 -5.21 12.32 -12.11
C LEU A 45 -6.04 11.72 -10.98
N LYS A 46 -7.16 11.00 -11.22
CA LYS A 46 -7.87 10.23 -10.14
C LYS A 46 -8.59 8.93 -10.57
N SER A 47 -8.73 8.64 -11.87
CA SER A 47 -9.43 7.45 -12.39
C SER A 47 -8.50 6.58 -13.24
N GLN A 48 -8.31 5.32 -12.84
CA GLN A 48 -7.32 4.40 -13.39
C GLN A 48 -7.85 3.67 -14.65
N SER A 49 -8.07 4.40 -15.76
CA SER A 49 -8.48 3.82 -17.05
C SER A 49 -7.87 4.56 -18.24
N LEU A 50 -7.51 3.82 -19.31
CA LEU A 50 -7.04 4.35 -20.59
C LEU A 50 -8.22 4.39 -21.57
N GLY A 51 -8.52 5.55 -22.16
CA GLY A 51 -9.53 5.69 -23.22
C GLY A 51 -8.87 6.03 -24.56
N ILE A 52 -9.26 5.38 -25.64
CA ILE A 52 -8.75 5.72 -26.98
C ILE A 52 -9.92 6.34 -27.73
N GLY A 53 -9.79 7.56 -28.25
CA GLY A 53 -10.81 8.17 -29.09
C GLY A 53 -10.17 8.86 -30.27
N TYR A 54 -10.61 8.55 -31.49
CA TYR A 54 -10.10 9.20 -32.68
C TYR A 54 -11.02 10.35 -33.08
N SER A 55 -10.43 11.52 -33.35
CA SER A 55 -11.15 12.71 -33.83
C SER A 55 -11.77 12.55 -35.22
N THR A 56 -11.52 11.43 -35.91
CA THR A 56 -11.94 11.17 -37.28
C THR A 56 -12.98 10.07 -37.44
N ILE A 57 -13.48 9.47 -36.37
CA ILE A 57 -14.52 8.43 -36.49
C ILE A 57 -15.89 9.12 -36.44
N GLN A 58 -16.68 8.97 -37.50
CA GLN A 58 -18.09 9.35 -37.57
C GLN A 58 -18.99 8.57 -36.58
N GLU A 59 -18.41 7.82 -35.64
CA GLU A 59 -19.09 6.95 -34.69
C GLU A 59 -18.73 7.35 -33.27
N LYS A 60 -19.77 7.45 -32.45
CA LYS A 60 -19.82 8.10 -31.14
C LYS A 60 -19.26 7.24 -29.99
N TYR A 61 -18.28 6.38 -30.25
CA TYR A 61 -17.82 5.37 -29.28
C TYR A 61 -16.42 5.64 -28.72
N ILE A 62 -16.26 5.46 -27.41
CA ILE A 62 -14.95 5.47 -26.73
C ILE A 62 -14.65 4.06 -26.20
N PRO A 63 -13.66 3.32 -26.77
CA PRO A 63 -13.17 2.08 -26.19
C PRO A 63 -12.33 2.31 -24.91
N PHE A 64 -12.57 1.49 -23.89
CA PHE A 64 -11.86 1.52 -22.61
C PHE A 64 -10.92 0.32 -22.44
N ILE A 65 -9.73 0.60 -21.90
CA ILE A 65 -8.72 -0.41 -21.57
C ILE A 65 -8.42 -0.35 -20.06
N PRO A 66 -8.42 -1.51 -19.36
CA PRO A 66 -8.00 -1.58 -17.96
C PRO A 66 -6.58 -1.03 -17.75
N VAL A 67 -6.33 -0.31 -16.65
CA VAL A 67 -4.99 0.27 -16.37
C VAL A 67 -3.88 -0.76 -16.25
N GLN A 68 -4.22 -2.01 -15.94
CA GLN A 68 -3.31 -3.16 -15.89
C GLN A 68 -2.54 -3.39 -17.19
N THR A 69 -3.22 -3.23 -18.33
CA THR A 69 -2.66 -3.38 -19.68
C THR A 69 -2.20 -2.05 -20.26
N GLY A 70 -2.52 -0.94 -19.59
CA GLY A 70 -2.32 0.42 -20.05
C GLY A 70 -0.88 0.73 -20.51
N PRO A 71 0.18 0.43 -19.74
CA PRO A 71 1.55 0.75 -20.13
C PRO A 71 2.03 0.01 -21.39
N VAL A 72 1.80 -1.32 -21.46
CA VAL A 72 2.19 -2.16 -22.60
C VAL A 72 1.43 -1.75 -23.86
N VAL A 73 0.14 -1.48 -23.71
CA VAL A 73 -0.73 -1.04 -24.81
C VAL A 73 -0.38 0.39 -25.24
N TYR A 74 -0.06 1.28 -24.31
CA TYR A 74 0.34 2.66 -24.61
C TYR A 74 1.63 2.72 -25.43
N GLU A 75 2.68 2.00 -25.03
CA GLU A 75 3.94 1.95 -25.79
C GLU A 75 3.74 1.44 -27.23
N HIS A 76 2.86 0.47 -27.42
CA HIS A 76 2.53 -0.07 -28.75
C HIS A 76 1.65 0.87 -29.58
N ILE A 77 0.63 1.50 -28.99
CA ILE A 77 -0.24 2.45 -29.71
C ILE A 77 0.57 3.68 -30.14
N VAL A 78 1.45 4.21 -29.28
CA VAL A 78 2.35 5.33 -29.64
C VAL A 78 3.24 4.96 -30.84
N ARG A 79 3.64 3.69 -30.96
CA ARG A 79 4.42 3.17 -32.08
C ARG A 79 3.60 3.02 -33.38
N ILE A 80 2.30 2.74 -33.29
CA ILE A 80 1.41 2.46 -34.43
C ILE A 80 0.70 3.74 -34.94
N CYS A 81 0.44 4.71 -34.07
CA CYS A 81 -0.31 5.94 -34.37
C CYS A 81 0.36 6.93 -35.35
N GLY A 82 1.42 6.50 -36.05
CA GLY A 82 1.99 7.25 -37.16
C GLY A 82 1.29 7.02 -38.51
N THR A 83 0.56 5.92 -38.73
CA THR A 83 0.20 5.51 -40.11
C THR A 83 -1.07 4.67 -40.33
N GLU A 84 -1.80 4.18 -39.31
CA GLU A 84 -2.87 3.17 -39.52
C GLU A 84 -4.29 3.60 -39.11
N THR A 85 -5.30 2.95 -39.71
CA THR A 85 -6.73 3.21 -39.48
C THR A 85 -7.30 2.41 -38.28
N PRO A 86 -8.41 2.87 -37.64
CA PRO A 86 -8.89 2.36 -36.35
C PRO A 86 -9.27 0.87 -36.29
N HIS A 87 -9.81 0.29 -37.38
CA HIS A 87 -10.17 -1.13 -37.43
C HIS A 87 -8.94 -2.04 -37.34
N THR A 88 -7.89 -1.70 -38.08
CA THR A 88 -6.60 -2.42 -38.11
C THR A 88 -5.90 -2.39 -36.76
N LEU A 89 -6.01 -1.27 -36.03
CA LEU A 89 -5.46 -1.13 -34.69
C LEU A 89 -6.15 -2.06 -33.68
N ASN A 90 -7.48 -2.15 -33.71
CA ASN A 90 -8.23 -3.00 -32.78
C ASN A 90 -7.87 -4.49 -32.93
N GLU A 91 -7.73 -4.98 -34.17
CA GLU A 91 -7.35 -6.36 -34.45
C GLU A 91 -5.90 -6.66 -34.02
N GLN A 92 -4.96 -5.75 -34.26
CA GLN A 92 -3.55 -5.92 -33.86
C GLN A 92 -3.35 -5.85 -32.33
N VAL A 93 -4.05 -4.94 -31.67
CA VAL A 93 -4.05 -4.82 -30.20
C VAL A 93 -4.65 -6.08 -29.58
N ALA A 94 -5.80 -6.56 -30.09
CA ALA A 94 -6.43 -7.80 -29.62
C ALA A 94 -5.53 -9.03 -29.81
N ALA A 95 -4.89 -9.18 -30.98
CA ALA A 95 -3.97 -10.29 -31.26
C ALA A 95 -2.72 -10.28 -30.37
N THR A 96 -2.23 -9.10 -29.96
CA THR A 96 -1.07 -8.96 -29.09
C THR A 96 -1.41 -9.23 -27.63
N LEU A 97 -2.57 -8.75 -27.17
CA LEU A 97 -3.06 -9.01 -25.80
C LEU A 97 -3.38 -10.48 -25.57
N SER A 98 -3.90 -11.17 -26.59
CA SER A 98 -4.08 -12.62 -26.57
C SER A 98 -2.75 -13.39 -26.45
N LYS A 99 -1.63 -12.84 -26.94
CA LYS A 99 -0.30 -13.45 -26.78
C LYS A 99 0.33 -13.18 -25.41
N ALA A 100 -0.17 -12.20 -24.67
CA ALA A 100 0.29 -11.85 -23.33
C ALA A 100 -0.51 -12.53 -22.21
N ASP A 101 -1.44 -13.45 -22.55
CA ASP A 101 -2.41 -14.08 -21.64
C ASP A 101 -3.24 -13.08 -20.81
N ILE A 102 -3.49 -11.88 -21.35
CA ILE A 102 -4.27 -10.86 -20.66
C ILE A 102 -5.69 -10.83 -21.23
N ALA A 103 -6.65 -11.29 -20.42
CA ALA A 103 -8.07 -11.18 -20.74
C ALA A 103 -8.49 -9.70 -20.71
N VAL A 104 -8.80 -9.14 -21.88
CA VAL A 104 -9.32 -7.77 -22.01
C VAL A 104 -10.78 -7.83 -22.40
N ASP A 105 -11.62 -7.33 -21.48
CA ASP A 105 -13.05 -7.14 -21.70
C ASP A 105 -13.26 -5.72 -22.28
N TRP A 106 -13.49 -5.65 -23.60
CA TRP A 106 -13.78 -4.38 -24.26
C TRP A 106 -15.20 -3.93 -23.93
N SER A 107 -15.33 -2.72 -23.41
CA SER A 107 -16.62 -2.04 -23.27
C SER A 107 -16.61 -0.76 -24.08
N TYR A 108 -17.63 -0.59 -24.92
CA TYR A 108 -17.91 0.65 -25.64
C TYR A 108 -18.96 1.45 -24.89
N VAL A 109 -18.75 2.76 -24.76
CA VAL A 109 -19.76 3.69 -24.27
C VAL A 109 -20.00 4.74 -25.35
N VAL A 110 -21.28 5.00 -25.60
CA VAL A 110 -21.71 6.11 -26.46
C VAL A 110 -21.71 7.37 -25.61
N VAL A 111 -21.03 8.41 -26.08
CA VAL A 111 -20.98 9.71 -25.38
C VAL A 111 -21.51 10.77 -26.33
N ASP A 112 -22.81 11.08 -26.20
CA ASP A 112 -23.50 12.02 -27.07
C ASP A 112 -23.72 13.38 -26.40
N THR A 113 -23.71 13.41 -25.07
CA THR A 113 -23.98 14.59 -24.24
C THR A 113 -22.96 14.76 -23.12
N GLU A 114 -22.94 15.95 -22.51
CA GLU A 114 -22.13 16.22 -21.32
C GLU A 114 -22.58 15.34 -20.13
N GLU A 115 -23.87 15.03 -20.05
CA GLU A 115 -24.48 14.12 -19.09
C GLU A 115 -23.97 12.69 -19.26
N ASP A 116 -23.93 12.16 -20.49
CA ASP A 116 -23.38 10.82 -20.80
C ASP A 116 -21.91 10.72 -20.37
N TYR A 117 -21.14 11.78 -20.62
CA TYR A 117 -19.74 11.85 -20.20
C TYR A 117 -19.59 11.83 -18.67
N LYS A 118 -20.42 12.60 -17.95
CA LYS A 118 -20.41 12.62 -16.48
C LYS A 118 -20.82 11.27 -15.88
N GLU A 119 -21.86 10.64 -16.43
CA GLU A 119 -22.32 9.32 -16.01
C GLU A 119 -21.25 8.24 -16.25
N MET A 120 -20.59 8.29 -17.42
CA MET A 120 -19.46 7.44 -17.74
C MET A 120 -18.32 7.58 -16.72
N LEU A 121 -17.91 8.81 -16.37
CA LEU A 121 -16.87 9.04 -15.36
C LEU A 121 -17.25 8.46 -13.99
N LYS A 122 -18.51 8.58 -13.59
CA LYS A 122 -19.03 8.01 -12.35
C LYS A 122 -18.95 6.48 -12.35
N ASN A 123 -19.47 5.84 -13.41
CA ASN A 123 -19.46 4.38 -13.54
C ASN A 123 -18.02 3.81 -13.55
N LEU A 124 -17.08 4.53 -14.17
CA LEU A 124 -15.66 4.19 -14.14
C LEU A 124 -15.06 4.32 -12.74
N ALA A 125 -15.41 5.36 -11.99
CA ALA A 125 -14.95 5.52 -10.60
C ALA A 125 -15.44 4.35 -9.73
N GLU A 126 -16.71 3.95 -9.86
CA GLU A 126 -17.29 2.83 -9.12
C GLU A 126 -16.67 1.47 -9.51
N ARG A 127 -16.49 1.21 -10.81
CA ARG A 127 -15.81 0.00 -11.30
C ARG A 127 -14.37 -0.07 -10.80
N ASN A 128 -13.63 1.03 -10.88
CA ASN A 128 -12.25 1.10 -10.39
C ASN A 128 -12.18 0.93 -8.87
N GLY A 129 -13.13 1.48 -8.12
CA GLY A 129 -13.27 1.23 -6.69
C GLY A 129 -13.40 -0.26 -6.37
N ARG A 130 -14.29 -0.96 -7.09
CA ARG A 130 -14.47 -2.42 -6.96
C ARG A 130 -13.19 -3.19 -7.29
N LEU A 131 -12.51 -2.86 -8.38
CA LEU A 131 -11.27 -3.52 -8.77
C LEU A 131 -10.12 -3.29 -7.78
N ARG A 132 -10.02 -2.07 -7.20
CA ARG A 132 -9.05 -1.79 -6.13
C ARG A 132 -9.35 -2.61 -4.89
N ALA A 133 -10.61 -2.69 -4.48
CA ALA A 133 -11.01 -3.51 -3.33
C ALA A 133 -10.71 -4.99 -3.56
N GLN A 134 -10.98 -5.51 -4.77
CA GLN A 134 -10.70 -6.90 -5.13
C GLN A 134 -9.20 -7.21 -5.15
N ARG A 135 -8.37 -6.28 -5.67
CA ARG A 135 -6.90 -6.39 -5.61
C ARG A 135 -6.37 -6.35 -4.20
N ALA A 136 -6.84 -5.39 -3.40
CA ALA A 136 -6.46 -5.30 -2.00
C ALA A 136 -6.81 -6.60 -1.27
N ALA A 137 -7.95 -7.24 -1.59
CA ALA A 137 -8.30 -8.54 -1.02
C ALA A 137 -7.34 -9.66 -1.44
N ILE A 138 -6.96 -9.73 -2.73
CA ILE A 138 -5.99 -10.72 -3.24
C ILE A 138 -4.60 -10.52 -2.62
N GLU A 139 -4.13 -9.27 -2.59
CA GLU A 139 -2.85 -8.88 -1.99
C GLU A 139 -2.83 -9.23 -0.50
N LYS A 140 -3.90 -8.93 0.23
CA LYS A 140 -4.08 -9.32 1.64
C LYS A 140 -4.02 -10.83 1.84
N GLU A 141 -4.71 -11.62 1.02
CA GLU A 141 -4.64 -13.08 1.12
C GLU A 141 -3.21 -13.60 0.86
N HIS A 142 -2.48 -12.94 -0.04
CA HIS A 142 -1.07 -13.26 -0.30
C HIS A 142 -0.17 -12.97 0.91
N LEU A 143 -0.38 -11.86 1.63
CA LEU A 143 0.38 -11.52 2.84
C LEU A 143 0.31 -12.63 3.89
N LEU A 144 -0.89 -13.12 4.22
CA LEU A 144 -1.05 -14.19 5.22
C LEU A 144 -0.44 -15.51 4.73
N LYS A 145 -0.57 -15.84 3.44
CA LYS A 145 0.07 -17.04 2.85
C LYS A 145 1.59 -16.95 2.92
N GLN A 146 2.17 -15.79 2.62
CA GLN A 146 3.60 -15.57 2.71
C GLN A 146 4.08 -15.66 4.16
N ALA A 147 3.39 -15.01 5.10
CA ALA A 147 3.70 -15.08 6.53
C ALA A 147 3.71 -16.54 7.05
N LYS A 148 2.75 -17.36 6.60
CA LYS A 148 2.70 -18.79 6.93
C LYS A 148 3.82 -19.59 6.27
N ALA A 149 4.20 -19.27 5.03
CA ALA A 149 5.30 -19.94 4.34
C ALA A 149 6.66 -19.67 5.00
N ASP A 150 6.88 -18.42 5.43
CA ASP A 150 8.13 -17.99 6.07
C ASP A 150 8.40 -18.69 7.42
N VAL A 151 7.37 -19.27 8.05
CA VAL A 151 7.48 -20.01 9.32
C VAL A 151 8.44 -21.20 9.21
N GLU A 152 8.61 -21.77 8.02
CA GLU A 152 9.46 -22.95 7.84
C GLU A 152 10.96 -22.62 7.85
N ASP A 153 11.35 -21.42 7.44
CA ASP A 153 12.74 -21.10 7.10
C ASP A 153 13.29 -19.80 7.73
N HIS A 154 12.45 -18.91 8.26
CA HIS A 154 12.89 -17.65 8.87
C HIS A 154 12.95 -17.68 10.40
N ILE A 155 13.75 -16.77 10.95
CA ILE A 155 13.67 -16.31 12.33
C ILE A 155 12.88 -15.02 12.32
N PHE A 156 11.89 -14.92 13.20
CA PHE A 156 11.05 -13.75 13.29
C PHE A 156 11.58 -12.83 14.36
N ILE A 157 11.58 -11.53 14.10
CA ILE A 157 11.90 -10.50 15.08
C ILE A 157 10.77 -9.49 15.07
N ALA A 158 9.96 -9.51 16.14
CA ALA A 158 9.01 -8.45 16.41
C ALA A 158 9.76 -7.28 17.05
N LEU A 159 9.59 -6.08 16.49
CA LEU A 159 10.23 -4.85 16.96
C LEU A 159 9.16 -3.87 17.42
N ASP A 160 9.47 -3.13 18.47
CA ASP A 160 8.70 -1.99 18.94
C ASP A 160 9.65 -0.94 19.55
N ILE A 161 9.32 0.33 19.40
CA ILE A 161 10.11 1.45 19.91
C ILE A 161 9.22 2.45 20.62
N GLU A 162 9.75 3.06 21.68
CA GLU A 162 9.07 4.16 22.37
C GLU A 162 9.90 5.43 22.26
N ALA A 163 9.25 6.51 21.83
CA ALA A 163 9.82 7.85 21.78
C ALA A 163 9.13 8.76 22.80
N TRP A 164 9.82 9.83 23.19
CA TRP A 164 9.26 10.77 24.14
C TRP A 164 8.06 11.52 23.56
N GLU A 165 6.92 11.45 24.25
CA GLU A 165 5.61 11.95 23.81
C GLU A 165 5.56 13.45 23.46
N GLN A 166 6.51 14.26 23.96
CA GLN A 166 6.58 15.70 23.66
C GLN A 166 7.55 16.06 22.53
N ASP A 167 8.53 15.20 22.25
CA ASP A 167 9.50 15.38 21.18
C ASP A 167 10.00 14.00 20.71
N GLN A 168 9.42 13.58 19.60
CA GLN A 168 9.62 12.26 19.01
C GLN A 168 11.06 12.05 18.53
N ASP A 169 11.90 13.08 18.43
CA ASP A 169 13.34 12.90 18.13
C ASP A 169 14.11 12.24 19.28
N ASN A 170 13.50 12.05 20.45
CA ASN A 170 14.13 11.45 21.61
C ASN A 170 13.60 10.02 21.83
N LEU A 171 14.29 9.04 21.26
CA LEU A 171 14.02 7.62 21.50
C LEU A 171 14.37 7.21 22.93
N ILE A 172 13.41 6.62 23.67
CA ILE A 172 13.58 6.30 25.09
C ILE A 172 13.71 4.80 25.36
N GLU A 173 13.08 3.96 24.55
CA GLU A 173 13.12 2.49 24.70
C GLU A 173 13.14 1.80 23.34
N VAL A 174 13.77 0.62 23.30
CA VAL A 174 13.74 -0.29 22.16
C VAL A 174 13.48 -1.70 22.69
N GLY A 175 12.46 -2.35 22.16
CA GLY A 175 12.10 -3.72 22.50
C GLY A 175 12.09 -4.59 21.26
N TRP A 176 12.58 -5.82 21.40
CA TRP A 176 12.36 -6.82 20.36
C TRP A 176 12.17 -8.21 20.93
N THR A 177 11.32 -8.98 20.26
CA THR A 177 11.09 -10.38 20.57
C THR A 177 11.46 -11.24 19.38
N MET A 178 12.39 -12.16 19.60
CA MET A 178 12.80 -13.14 18.61
C MET A 178 11.96 -14.40 18.75
N TRP A 179 11.61 -15.02 17.62
CA TRP A 179 11.07 -16.37 17.57
C TRP A 179 11.77 -17.21 16.51
N ASP A 180 12.31 -18.36 16.93
CA ASP A 180 12.90 -19.37 16.05
C ASP A 180 11.99 -20.61 16.01
N PRO A 181 11.24 -20.84 14.91
CA PRO A 181 10.29 -21.95 14.79
C PRO A 181 10.94 -23.33 14.92
N ARG A 182 12.25 -23.43 14.67
CA ARG A 182 13.02 -24.68 14.68
C ARG A 182 13.49 -25.08 16.08
N LYS A 183 13.35 -24.20 17.06
CA LYS A 183 13.74 -24.46 18.46
C LYS A 183 12.60 -25.07 19.27
N PRO A 184 12.90 -25.83 20.33
CA PRO A 184 11.90 -26.28 21.29
C PRO A 184 11.13 -25.09 21.90
N ALA A 185 9.83 -25.27 22.15
CA ALA A 185 8.93 -24.21 22.63
C ALA A 185 9.47 -23.43 23.84
N SER A 186 10.15 -24.09 24.78
CA SER A 186 10.75 -23.47 25.98
C SER A 186 11.90 -22.50 25.70
N SER A 187 12.46 -22.51 24.49
CA SER A 187 13.62 -21.71 24.08
C SER A 187 13.42 -21.02 22.72
N ALA A 188 12.24 -21.19 22.13
CA ALA A 188 11.93 -20.68 20.80
C ALA A 188 11.74 -19.17 20.81
N ILE A 189 11.28 -18.60 21.93
CA ILE A 189 11.01 -17.17 22.06
C ILE A 189 12.00 -16.54 23.03
N VAL A 190 12.62 -15.44 22.60
CA VAL A 190 13.53 -14.63 23.42
C VAL A 190 13.14 -13.17 23.27
N ALA A 191 12.66 -12.56 24.35
CA ALA A 191 12.33 -11.13 24.40
C ALA A 191 13.46 -10.34 25.04
N LYS A 192 13.71 -9.13 24.53
CA LYS A 192 14.70 -8.20 25.03
C LYS A 192 14.10 -6.80 25.14
N HIS A 193 14.57 -6.06 26.13
CA HIS A 193 14.13 -4.70 26.39
C HIS A 193 15.32 -3.82 26.77
N PHE A 194 15.44 -2.68 26.10
CA PHE A 194 16.52 -1.73 26.27
C PHE A 194 15.99 -0.33 26.53
N ILE A 195 16.55 0.33 27.55
CA ILE A 195 16.27 1.72 27.91
C ILE A 195 17.45 2.57 27.44
N ILE A 196 17.15 3.61 26.66
CA ILE A 196 18.17 4.44 26.02
C ILE A 196 18.81 5.39 27.03
N LYS A 197 20.11 5.20 27.26
CA LYS A 197 20.89 5.89 28.30
C LYS A 197 20.92 7.40 28.11
N GLU A 198 21.02 7.86 26.86
CA GLU A 198 21.08 9.28 26.49
C GLU A 198 19.81 10.04 26.93
N ASN A 199 18.68 9.33 26.94
CA ASN A 199 17.34 9.87 27.07
C ASN A 199 16.67 9.53 28.42
N LEU A 200 17.46 9.09 29.41
CA LEU A 200 17.00 8.75 30.78
C LEU A 200 16.33 9.89 31.55
N LYS A 201 16.36 11.12 31.07
CA LYS A 201 15.64 12.26 31.67
C LYS A 201 14.20 12.39 31.16
N TYR A 202 13.87 11.79 30.02
CA TYR A 202 12.55 11.87 29.41
C TYR A 202 11.65 10.72 29.88
N ARG A 203 10.38 11.03 30.13
CA ARG A 203 9.36 10.09 30.60
C ARG A 203 8.07 10.37 29.87
N ASN A 204 7.42 9.32 29.43
CA ASN A 204 6.03 9.39 28.99
C ASN A 204 5.15 9.28 30.23
N SER A 205 4.19 10.18 30.42
CA SER A 205 3.26 10.14 31.55
C SER A 205 2.00 10.95 31.34
N ILE A 206 1.96 11.79 30.31
CA ILE A 206 0.88 12.73 30.09
C ILE A 206 -0.13 12.15 29.08
N TRP A 207 0.32 11.47 28.02
CA TRP A 207 -0.57 10.84 27.02
C TRP A 207 -0.62 9.32 27.19
N VAL A 208 0.52 8.70 27.55
CA VAL A 208 0.62 7.27 27.82
C VAL A 208 1.27 7.04 29.21
N PRO A 209 0.92 5.95 29.92
CA PRO A 209 1.53 5.64 31.21
C PRO A 209 3.02 5.32 31.10
N ASP A 210 3.80 5.65 32.14
CA ASP A 210 5.22 5.27 32.25
C ASP A 210 5.33 3.80 32.70
N HIS A 211 5.49 2.88 31.76
CA HIS A 211 5.71 1.45 32.05
C HIS A 211 7.12 0.98 31.71
N ARG A 212 8.06 1.92 31.53
CA ARG A 212 9.44 1.64 31.13
C ARG A 212 10.20 0.66 32.01
N LEU A 213 9.86 0.63 33.30
CA LEU A 213 10.49 -0.25 34.29
C LEU A 213 9.68 -1.54 34.55
N ASP A 214 8.51 -1.68 33.93
CA ASP A 214 7.57 -2.78 34.14
C ASP A 214 7.72 -3.88 33.06
N TYR A 215 8.96 -4.22 32.70
CA TYR A 215 9.24 -5.27 31.72
C TYR A 215 8.95 -6.66 32.28
N LEU A 216 8.14 -7.45 31.56
CA LEU A 216 7.61 -8.72 32.05
C LEU A 216 8.45 -9.95 31.69
N HIS A 217 9.37 -9.83 30.74
CA HIS A 217 10.03 -10.98 30.11
C HIS A 217 11.53 -11.08 30.43
N GLY A 218 11.95 -10.50 31.56
CA GLY A 218 13.33 -10.55 32.04
C GLY A 218 13.72 -9.23 32.71
N GLU A 219 14.93 -8.77 32.43
CA GLU A 219 15.46 -7.50 32.95
C GLU A 219 15.67 -6.50 31.82
N SER A 220 15.24 -5.25 32.04
CA SER A 220 15.55 -4.13 31.17
C SER A 220 17.04 -3.81 31.23
N ARG A 221 17.67 -3.58 30.08
CA ARG A 221 19.07 -3.16 29.99
C ARG A 221 19.18 -1.68 29.68
N THR A 222 19.96 -0.95 30.45
CA THR A 222 20.25 0.46 30.15
C THR A 222 21.58 0.57 29.43
N CYS A 223 21.57 0.96 28.15
CA CYS A 223 22.79 1.23 27.37
C CYS A 223 22.57 2.34 26.34
N SER A 224 23.62 2.73 25.62
CA SER A 224 23.50 3.73 24.55
C SER A 224 22.61 3.23 23.42
N LEU A 225 22.08 4.15 22.62
CA LEU A 225 21.37 3.80 21.39
C LEU A 225 22.24 2.93 20.45
N ASP A 226 23.49 3.32 20.25
CA ASP A 226 24.42 2.58 19.38
C ASP A 226 24.66 1.15 19.88
N ASP A 227 24.88 0.95 21.18
CA ASP A 227 25.06 -0.38 21.75
C ASP A 227 23.77 -1.22 21.65
N THR A 228 22.62 -0.58 21.87
CA THR A 228 21.30 -1.21 21.73
C THR A 228 21.09 -1.74 20.32
N LEU A 229 21.36 -0.90 19.31
CA LEU A 229 21.20 -1.29 17.92
C LEU A 229 22.28 -2.29 17.49
N ALA A 230 23.51 -2.20 18.00
CA ALA A 230 24.52 -3.23 17.80
C ALA A 230 24.06 -4.60 18.34
N HIS A 231 23.37 -4.65 19.48
CA HIS A 231 22.77 -5.88 20.00
C HIS A 231 21.69 -6.44 19.08
N LEU A 232 20.79 -5.60 18.57
CA LEU A 232 19.78 -6.01 17.59
C LEU A 232 20.43 -6.54 16.31
N MET A 233 21.45 -5.86 15.80
CA MET A 233 22.20 -6.29 14.62
C MET A 233 22.87 -7.65 14.80
N VAL A 234 23.40 -7.95 15.99
CA VAL A 234 23.95 -9.27 16.31
C VAL A 234 22.89 -10.37 16.25
N ASP A 235 21.67 -10.07 16.71
CA ASP A 235 20.54 -11.00 16.65
C ASP A 235 20.03 -11.23 15.23
N MET A 236 20.18 -10.26 14.34
CA MET A 236 19.78 -10.34 12.93
C MET A 236 20.82 -11.02 12.03
N LYS A 237 22.12 -10.84 12.31
CA LYS A 237 23.20 -11.20 11.39
C LYS A 237 23.27 -12.70 11.09
N ASN A 238 23.60 -13.03 9.83
CA ASN A 238 23.81 -14.39 9.32
C ASN A 238 22.61 -15.33 9.48
N ARG A 239 21.39 -14.78 9.45
CA ARG A 239 20.13 -15.51 9.59
C ARG A 239 19.19 -15.07 8.48
N ARG A 240 18.22 -15.92 8.16
CA ARG A 240 17.06 -15.50 7.38
C ARG A 240 16.07 -14.84 8.32
N ILE A 241 15.84 -13.55 8.16
CA ILE A 241 15.08 -12.72 9.10
C ILE A 241 13.77 -12.28 8.47
N ALA A 242 12.68 -12.53 9.20
CA ALA A 242 11.38 -11.95 8.95
C ALA A 242 11.11 -10.90 10.04
N LEU A 243 11.00 -9.62 9.68
CA LEU A 243 10.60 -8.59 10.64
C LEU A 243 9.10 -8.60 10.84
N VAL A 244 8.68 -8.35 12.07
CA VAL A 244 7.28 -8.27 12.46
C VAL A 244 7.09 -6.96 13.24
N GLY A 245 5.98 -6.27 13.04
CA GLY A 245 5.68 -5.06 13.81
C GLY A 245 4.20 -4.75 13.85
N HIS A 246 3.83 -3.77 14.66
CA HIS A 246 2.51 -3.16 14.66
C HIS A 246 2.66 -1.75 14.09
N ASP A 247 2.34 -1.55 12.81
CA ASP A 247 2.77 -0.34 12.06
C ASP A 247 4.29 -0.30 11.82
N LEU A 248 4.85 -1.46 11.44
CA LEU A 248 6.31 -1.71 11.34
C LEU A 248 7.04 -0.66 10.51
N LYS A 249 6.39 -0.17 9.46
CA LYS A 249 6.97 0.83 8.56
C LYS A 249 7.32 2.13 9.29
N SER A 250 6.49 2.55 10.25
CA SER A 250 6.73 3.74 11.05
C SER A 250 8.03 3.61 11.85
N ASP A 251 8.22 2.48 12.53
CA ASP A 251 9.41 2.20 13.35
C ASP A 251 10.68 2.15 12.49
N LEU A 252 10.59 1.53 11.31
CA LEU A 252 11.71 1.43 10.37
C LEU A 252 12.11 2.78 9.78
N GLU A 253 11.13 3.61 9.40
CA GLU A 253 11.37 4.98 8.94
C GLU A 253 12.01 5.83 10.05
N TYR A 254 11.58 5.62 11.29
CA TYR A 254 12.17 6.28 12.45
C TYR A 254 13.64 5.87 12.65
N LEU A 255 13.96 4.57 12.67
CA LEU A 255 15.33 4.08 12.86
C LEU A 255 16.28 4.47 11.72
N LYS A 256 15.76 4.66 10.51
CA LYS A 256 16.53 5.18 9.37
C LYS A 256 17.07 6.59 9.64
N THR A 257 16.37 7.43 10.42
CA THR A 257 16.87 8.77 10.79
C THR A 257 18.17 8.71 11.61
N TRP A 258 18.40 7.58 12.29
CA TRP A 258 19.60 7.29 13.06
C TRP A 258 20.66 6.51 12.26
N SER A 259 20.51 6.43 10.93
CA SER A 259 21.39 5.66 10.03
C SER A 259 21.30 4.13 10.17
N TYR A 260 20.25 3.61 10.82
CA TYR A 260 20.02 2.18 10.95
C TYR A 260 18.90 1.73 10.02
N ASP A 261 19.29 1.20 8.88
CA ASP A 261 18.38 0.70 7.85
C ASP A 261 18.18 -0.82 8.01
N LEU A 262 17.29 -1.22 8.92
CA LEU A 262 17.05 -2.63 9.25
C LEU A 262 16.50 -3.43 8.07
N GLU A 263 15.86 -2.77 7.09
CA GLU A 263 15.34 -3.40 5.87
C GLU A 263 16.44 -4.08 5.05
N LYS A 264 17.69 -3.61 5.16
CA LYS A 264 18.84 -4.25 4.50
C LYS A 264 19.22 -5.61 5.07
N TYR A 265 18.67 -5.98 6.22
CA TYR A 265 19.04 -7.16 7.00
C TYR A 265 17.87 -8.13 7.21
N CYS A 266 16.73 -7.88 6.58
CA CYS A 266 15.60 -8.79 6.57
C CYS A 266 15.28 -9.29 5.15
N ASP A 267 14.80 -10.52 5.06
CA ASP A 267 14.32 -11.13 3.83
C ASP A 267 12.85 -10.76 3.57
N THR A 268 12.04 -10.72 4.64
CA THR A 268 10.62 -10.44 4.59
C THR A 268 10.17 -9.57 5.77
N MET A 269 9.01 -8.94 5.62
CA MET A 269 8.40 -8.05 6.61
C MET A 269 6.91 -8.33 6.71
N HIS A 270 6.40 -8.38 7.93
CA HIS A 270 5.01 -8.72 8.23
C HIS A 270 4.41 -7.71 9.19
N ASP A 271 3.51 -6.87 8.69
CA ASP A 271 2.75 -5.97 9.56
C ASP A 271 1.56 -6.71 10.17
N THR A 272 1.51 -6.73 11.50
CA THR A 272 0.44 -7.42 12.22
C THR A 272 -0.92 -6.76 12.00
N ARG A 273 -1.01 -5.45 11.72
CA ARG A 273 -2.29 -4.81 11.38
C ARG A 273 -2.84 -5.32 10.06
N ASP A 274 -1.98 -5.45 9.06
CA ASP A 274 -2.38 -5.96 7.75
C ASP A 274 -2.84 -7.40 7.86
N LEU A 275 -2.06 -8.24 8.55
CA LEU A 275 -2.43 -9.64 8.82
C LEU A 275 -3.75 -9.74 9.62
N TYR A 276 -3.92 -8.89 10.63
CA TYR A 276 -5.12 -8.89 11.46
C TYR A 276 -6.36 -8.50 10.66
N LEU A 277 -6.24 -7.52 9.76
CA LEU A 277 -7.31 -7.15 8.84
C LEU A 277 -7.70 -8.32 7.94
N VAL A 278 -6.76 -9.15 7.50
CA VAL A 278 -7.07 -10.36 6.70
C VAL A 278 -7.84 -11.38 7.53
N VAL A 279 -7.40 -11.62 8.77
CA VAL A 279 -7.97 -12.67 9.64
C VAL A 279 -9.33 -12.28 10.23
N SER A 280 -9.48 -11.03 10.65
CA SER A 280 -10.67 -10.54 11.39
C SER A 280 -11.64 -9.72 10.53
N GLY A 281 -11.19 -9.16 9.40
CA GLY A 281 -11.93 -8.16 8.63
C GLY A 281 -11.95 -6.77 9.25
N ASN A 282 -11.23 -6.52 10.36
CA ASN A 282 -11.19 -5.25 11.07
C ASN A 282 -9.91 -4.45 10.75
N ASP A 283 -10.07 -3.19 10.31
CA ASP A 283 -8.99 -2.35 9.76
C ASP A 283 -8.37 -1.37 10.77
N LYS A 284 -8.85 -1.33 12.02
CA LYS A 284 -8.50 -0.27 13.01
C LYS A 284 -8.18 -0.78 14.40
N ALA A 285 -7.64 -1.98 14.53
CA ALA A 285 -7.30 -2.51 15.83
C ALA A 285 -5.92 -1.98 16.30
N SER A 286 -5.90 -1.34 17.48
CA SER A 286 -4.65 -1.14 18.22
C SER A 286 -4.07 -2.48 18.63
N LEU A 287 -2.77 -2.53 18.96
CA LEU A 287 -2.14 -3.76 19.44
C LEU A 287 -2.91 -4.38 20.61
N GLN A 288 -3.33 -3.57 21.58
CA GLN A 288 -4.14 -4.05 22.72
C GLN A 288 -5.47 -4.65 22.29
N THR A 289 -6.13 -4.05 21.29
CA THR A 289 -7.40 -4.55 20.75
C THR A 289 -7.18 -5.90 20.05
N MET A 290 -6.16 -6.00 19.20
CA MET A 290 -5.79 -7.24 18.50
C MET A 290 -5.46 -8.37 19.48
N CYS A 291 -4.67 -8.07 20.51
CA CYS A 291 -4.36 -9.02 21.57
C CYS A 291 -5.64 -9.52 22.27
N THR A 292 -6.53 -8.60 22.65
CA THR A 292 -7.79 -8.94 23.32
C THR A 292 -8.65 -9.85 22.46
N ASP A 293 -8.84 -9.49 21.18
CA ASP A 293 -9.65 -10.24 20.22
C ASP A 293 -9.08 -11.65 19.96
N LEU A 294 -7.75 -11.80 20.00
CA LEU A 294 -7.05 -13.07 19.83
C LEU A 294 -6.86 -13.86 21.15
N GLY A 295 -7.41 -13.37 22.26
CA GLY A 295 -7.33 -14.02 23.58
C GLY A 295 -5.93 -13.98 24.21
N ILE A 296 -5.12 -12.98 23.85
CA ILE A 296 -3.80 -12.70 24.41
C ILE A 296 -3.94 -11.69 25.54
N SER A 297 -3.59 -12.09 26.76
CA SER A 297 -3.55 -11.15 27.89
C SER A 297 -2.35 -10.22 27.76
N THR A 298 -2.59 -8.91 27.83
CA THR A 298 -1.53 -7.91 27.91
C THR A 298 -1.56 -7.17 29.25
N ARG A 299 -0.39 -6.71 29.69
CA ARG A 299 -0.19 -5.89 30.89
C ARG A 299 1.00 -4.97 30.63
N PHE A 300 0.99 -3.79 31.25
CA PHE A 300 2.07 -2.81 31.13
C PHE A 300 2.42 -2.51 29.65
N MET A 301 1.38 -2.18 28.87
CA MET A 301 1.51 -1.61 27.52
C MET A 301 2.28 -0.29 27.59
N HIS A 302 2.88 0.16 26.50
CA HIS A 302 3.83 1.28 26.48
C HIS A 302 5.14 0.96 27.21
N ASN A 303 5.54 -0.31 27.11
CA ASN A 303 6.87 -0.79 27.41
C ASN A 303 7.32 -1.52 26.15
N ALA A 304 8.31 -0.99 25.45
CA ALA A 304 8.66 -1.47 24.12
C ALA A 304 8.96 -2.98 24.10
N GLY A 305 9.52 -3.52 25.17
CA GLY A 305 9.78 -4.97 25.31
C GLY A 305 8.51 -5.80 25.42
N ASN A 306 7.55 -5.35 26.22
CA ASN A 306 6.24 -6.01 26.37
C ASN A 306 5.42 -5.92 25.07
N ASP A 307 5.47 -4.76 24.40
CA ASP A 307 4.72 -4.52 23.16
C ASP A 307 5.30 -5.31 21.99
N ALA A 308 6.63 -5.42 21.89
CA ALA A 308 7.27 -6.35 20.94
C ALA A 308 6.88 -7.82 21.21
N TYR A 309 6.77 -8.22 22.49
CA TYR A 309 6.33 -9.57 22.84
C TYR A 309 4.86 -9.80 22.47
N ALA A 310 3.98 -8.86 22.79
CA ALA A 310 2.56 -8.90 22.45
C ALA A 310 2.35 -8.94 20.92
N THR A 311 3.15 -8.17 20.18
CA THR A 311 3.20 -8.19 18.70
C THR A 311 3.59 -9.58 18.18
N MET A 312 4.65 -10.18 18.71
CA MET A 312 5.05 -11.55 18.36
C MET A 312 3.94 -12.58 18.65
N MET A 313 3.28 -12.46 19.81
CA MET A 313 2.19 -13.37 20.18
C MET A 313 0.98 -13.23 19.27
N THR A 314 0.66 -12.00 18.89
CA THR A 314 -0.41 -11.70 17.93
C THR A 314 -0.09 -12.31 16.57
N PHE A 315 1.12 -12.07 16.05
CA PHE A 315 1.59 -12.69 14.81
C PHE A 315 1.46 -14.21 14.86
N LEU A 316 1.96 -14.83 15.94
CA LEU A 316 1.94 -16.28 16.12
C LEU A 316 0.52 -16.85 16.16
N LYS A 317 -0.43 -16.15 16.80
CA LYS A 317 -1.84 -16.55 16.76
C LYS A 317 -2.40 -16.53 15.34
N MET A 318 -2.04 -15.55 14.51
CA MET A 318 -2.57 -15.45 13.15
C MET A 318 -1.95 -16.49 12.20
N VAL A 319 -0.66 -16.81 12.34
CA VAL A 319 0.02 -17.73 11.40
C VAL A 319 -0.07 -19.20 11.80
N LYS A 320 -0.29 -19.53 13.08
CA LYS A 320 -0.44 -20.93 13.55
C LYS A 320 -1.89 -21.42 13.63
N ASN A 321 -2.87 -20.52 13.45
CA ASN A 321 -4.29 -20.88 13.34
C ASN A 321 -4.62 -21.40 11.93
#